data_AF-A0A969IEW3-F1
#
_entry.id   AF-A0A969IEW3-F1
#
_cell.length_a   1.000
_cell.length_b   1.000
_cell.length_c   1.000
_cell.angle_alpha   90.00
_cell.angle_beta   90.00
_cell.angle_gamma   90.00
#
_symmetry.space_group_name_H-M   'P 1'
#
loop_
_entity.id
_entity.type
_entity.pdbx_description
1 polymer ?
#
loop_
_entity_poly.entity_id
_entity_poly.type
_entity_poly.pdbx_seq_one_letter_code
_entity_poly.pdbx_strand_id
1 'polypeptide(L)'
;MKNAFLFTNRVCVFIVLAILQFFFSGNSKYEKNIPKVAFENRYWSGTVTLDEIYTGQTGKSERHVSVTFGNTLPTLHRDEIEGVDPTAVDHFTDDKGSGSETYHAETIIGGKRFGVTDASGSGQTQLNIVDINDEDYYIHAIGPICTGTATDLINGITTDYGPYNTDIVVSDRWVGAKPPDILSGAKTTTSDIGVGTVTTTVTWHLTRLTGGDVELIVTPADYDSWLPEPGKDEKQQAPS
;
A
#
# COMPACT_ATOMS: atom_id res chain seq x y z
N MET A 1 14.04 43.17 -14.52
CA MET A 1 14.14 42.76 -13.10
C MET A 1 12.84 42.20 -12.50
N LYS A 2 11.63 42.53 -12.98
CA LYS A 2 10.37 41.93 -12.46
C LYS A 2 10.18 40.44 -12.79
N ASN A 3 10.75 39.95 -13.89
CA ASN A 3 10.59 38.54 -14.32
C ASN A 3 11.44 37.55 -13.51
N ALA A 4 12.56 38.00 -12.93
CA ALA A 4 13.40 37.14 -12.08
C ALA A 4 12.71 36.84 -10.74
N PHE A 5 12.00 37.82 -10.16
CA PHE A 5 11.33 37.68 -8.87
C PHE A 5 10.12 36.73 -8.92
N LEU A 6 9.42 36.68 -10.05
CA LEU A 6 8.31 35.73 -10.28
C LEU A 6 8.81 34.30 -10.49
N PHE A 7 10.02 34.12 -11.02
CA PHE A 7 10.61 32.80 -11.23
C PHE A 7 11.02 32.17 -9.89
N THR A 8 11.62 32.95 -8.99
CA THR A 8 12.05 32.48 -7.66
C THR A 8 10.87 32.07 -6.79
N ASN A 9 9.78 32.86 -6.78
CA ASN A 9 8.58 32.51 -5.99
C ASN A 9 7.86 31.25 -6.51
N ARG A 10 7.92 30.94 -7.81
CA ARG A 10 7.22 29.79 -8.40
C ARG A 10 7.96 28.48 -8.20
N VAL A 11 9.29 28.49 -8.30
CA VAL A 11 10.13 27.33 -7.97
C VAL A 11 10.02 26.97 -6.49
N CYS A 12 9.91 27.97 -5.60
CA CYS A 12 9.67 27.73 -4.17
C CYS A 12 8.35 27.00 -3.88
N VAL A 13 7.28 27.26 -4.62
CA VAL A 13 5.98 26.60 -4.38
C VAL A 13 6.02 25.11 -4.73
N PHE A 14 6.66 24.73 -5.84
CA PHE A 14 6.84 23.32 -6.20
C PHE A 14 7.75 22.58 -5.21
N ILE A 15 8.83 23.23 -4.74
CA ILE A 15 9.71 22.67 -3.72
C ILE A 15 8.97 22.50 -2.38
N VAL A 16 8.16 23.48 -1.98
CA VAL A 16 7.37 23.39 -0.74
C VAL A 16 6.32 22.29 -0.81
N LEU A 17 5.62 22.13 -1.94
CA LEU A 17 4.65 21.04 -2.13
C LEU A 17 5.32 19.66 -2.14
N ALA A 18 6.49 19.52 -2.78
CA ALA A 18 7.28 18.28 -2.75
C ALA A 18 7.85 17.96 -1.34
N ILE A 19 8.27 18.98 -0.58
CA ILE A 19 8.72 18.81 0.81
C ILE A 19 7.55 18.44 1.73
N LEU A 20 6.37 19.05 1.55
CA LEU A 20 5.16 18.66 2.28
C LEU A 20 4.80 17.19 2.01
N GLN A 21 4.88 16.74 0.75
CA GLN A 21 4.72 15.31 0.44
C GLN A 21 5.72 14.43 1.20
N PHE A 22 6.98 14.86 1.37
CA PHE A 22 8.01 14.13 2.12
C PHE A 22 7.78 14.09 3.64
N PHE A 23 7.08 15.08 4.20
CA PHE A 23 6.69 15.10 5.61
C PHE A 23 5.40 14.29 5.88
N PHE A 24 4.51 14.16 4.90
CA PHE A 24 3.28 13.35 5.02
C PHE A 24 3.45 11.89 4.58
N SER A 25 4.47 11.55 3.78
CA SER A 25 4.91 10.17 3.50
C SER A 25 5.83 9.67 4.63
N GLY A 26 5.26 9.56 5.81
CA GLY A 26 5.93 9.33 7.09
C GLY A 26 7.16 8.42 7.06
N ASN A 27 8.32 8.97 7.41
CA ASN A 27 9.44 8.23 7.96
C ASN A 27 9.09 7.73 9.37
N SER A 28 8.23 6.72 9.43
CA SER A 28 7.94 5.95 10.62
C SER A 28 9.11 4.98 10.88
N LYS A 29 10.08 5.40 11.68
CA LYS A 29 11.06 4.47 12.29
C LYS A 29 10.36 3.73 13.43
N TYR A 30 9.70 2.62 13.11
CA TYR A 30 9.18 1.70 14.12
C TYR A 30 10.31 0.77 14.56
N GLU A 31 10.72 0.88 15.83
CA GLU A 31 11.76 0.03 16.42
C GLU A 31 11.20 -1.36 16.79
N LYS A 32 11.99 -2.37 16.45
CA LYS A 32 11.67 -3.79 16.32
C LYS A 32 11.68 -4.53 17.67
N ASN A 33 10.77 -4.18 18.59
CA ASN A 33 10.61 -4.90 19.87
C ASN A 33 9.20 -5.47 20.02
N ILE A 34 8.86 -6.47 19.20
CA ILE A 34 7.60 -7.21 19.30
C ILE A 34 7.89 -8.63 19.81
N PRO A 35 7.21 -9.12 20.86
CA PRO A 35 7.36 -10.48 21.36
C PRO A 35 6.98 -11.54 20.32
N LYS A 36 7.78 -12.61 20.23
CA LYS A 36 7.49 -13.81 19.41
C LYS A 36 6.27 -14.56 19.97
N VAL A 37 5.08 -14.29 19.45
CA VAL A 37 3.87 -15.10 19.73
C VAL A 37 3.57 -15.99 18.52
N ALA A 38 3.26 -17.27 18.78
CA ALA A 38 3.11 -18.36 17.82
C ALA A 38 2.37 -17.99 16.51
N PHE A 39 2.91 -18.48 15.40
CA PHE A 39 2.71 -17.99 14.02
C PHE A 39 1.52 -18.60 13.26
N GLU A 40 0.74 -19.46 13.90
CA GLU A 40 -0.35 -20.18 13.23
C GLU A 40 -1.55 -19.23 13.03
N ASN A 41 -1.87 -18.90 11.78
CA ASN A 41 -2.96 -18.04 11.29
C ASN A 41 -2.68 -16.53 11.30
N ARG A 42 -1.92 -15.98 10.34
CA ARG A 42 -1.71 -14.51 10.18
C ARG A 42 -2.07 -13.95 8.80
N TYR A 43 -2.77 -14.71 7.96
CA TYR A 43 -3.20 -14.25 6.66
C TYR A 43 -4.40 -13.32 6.76
N TRP A 44 -4.41 -12.29 5.94
CA TRP A 44 -5.46 -11.28 5.89
C TRP A 44 -6.03 -11.17 4.48
N SER A 45 -7.35 -10.98 4.42
CA SER A 45 -8.07 -10.64 3.21
C SER A 45 -8.91 -9.39 3.45
N GLY A 46 -9.04 -8.54 2.44
CA GLY A 46 -9.91 -7.37 2.54
C GLY A 46 -9.38 -6.17 1.78
N THR A 47 -9.86 -4.98 2.14
CA THR A 47 -9.58 -3.74 1.41
C THR A 47 -9.13 -2.63 2.33
N VAL A 48 -8.29 -1.75 1.78
CA VAL A 48 -7.91 -0.48 2.41
C VAL A 48 -7.96 0.60 1.33
N THR A 49 -8.59 1.73 1.61
CA THR A 49 -8.67 2.86 0.68
C THR A 49 -8.21 4.15 1.34
N LEU A 50 -7.70 5.07 0.53
CA LEU A 50 -7.28 6.41 0.89
C LEU A 50 -7.88 7.39 -0.12
N ASP A 51 -8.65 8.36 0.37
CA ASP A 51 -9.08 9.53 -0.37
C ASP A 51 -8.43 10.77 0.28
N GLU A 52 -7.57 11.45 -0.45
CA GLU A 52 -6.92 12.69 0.01
C GLU A 52 -7.30 13.84 -0.90
N ILE A 53 -7.83 14.91 -0.32
CA ILE A 53 -8.23 16.13 -1.02
C ILE A 53 -7.52 17.32 -0.39
N TYR A 54 -6.73 18.01 -1.17
CA TYR A 54 -6.19 19.32 -0.82
C TYR A 54 -6.96 20.42 -1.53
N THR A 55 -7.37 21.43 -0.77
CA THR A 55 -7.90 22.69 -1.31
C THR A 55 -7.11 23.85 -0.74
N GLY A 56 -6.34 24.52 -1.60
CA GLY A 56 -5.56 25.68 -1.24
C GLY A 56 -5.91 26.92 -2.03
N GLN A 57 -5.31 28.04 -1.64
CA GLN A 57 -5.50 29.32 -2.35
C GLN A 57 -4.96 29.27 -3.79
N THR A 58 -3.91 28.47 -4.00
CA THR A 58 -3.17 28.41 -5.27
C THR A 58 -3.43 27.15 -6.07
N GLY A 59 -4.40 26.32 -5.68
CA GLY A 59 -4.63 25.06 -6.35
C GLY A 59 -5.46 24.06 -5.58
N LYS A 60 -5.68 22.90 -6.21
CA LYS A 60 -6.36 21.74 -5.63
C LYS A 60 -5.60 20.49 -6.02
N SER A 61 -5.66 19.46 -5.18
CA SER A 61 -5.24 18.12 -5.58
C SER A 61 -6.12 17.06 -4.95
N GLU A 62 -6.25 15.95 -5.65
CA GLU A 62 -7.06 14.79 -5.27
C GLU A 62 -6.21 13.54 -5.50
N ARG A 63 -6.17 12.65 -4.51
CA ARG A 63 -5.56 11.33 -4.60
C ARG A 63 -6.56 10.29 -4.15
N HIS A 64 -6.70 9.24 -4.94
CA HIS A 64 -7.50 8.08 -4.60
C HIS A 64 -6.65 6.83 -4.71
N VAL A 65 -6.55 6.08 -3.63
CA VAL A 65 -5.84 4.79 -3.58
C VAL A 65 -6.80 3.73 -3.08
N SER A 66 -6.83 2.59 -3.76
CA SER A 66 -7.60 1.42 -3.33
C SER A 66 -6.71 0.20 -3.44
N VAL A 67 -6.54 -0.53 -2.35
CA VAL A 67 -5.79 -1.78 -2.31
C VAL A 67 -6.68 -2.90 -1.79
N THR A 68 -6.50 -4.09 -2.34
CA THR A 68 -7.23 -5.31 -2.00
C THR A 68 -6.24 -6.44 -1.78
N PHE A 69 -6.42 -7.18 -0.70
CA PHE A 69 -5.60 -8.31 -0.31
C PHE A 69 -6.45 -9.58 -0.30
N GLY A 70 -5.89 -10.67 -0.82
CA GLY A 70 -6.49 -12.00 -0.75
C GLY A 70 -5.49 -12.97 -0.18
N ASN A 71 -5.76 -13.52 1.00
CA ASN A 71 -4.87 -14.46 1.68
C ASN A 71 -3.42 -13.96 1.76
N THR A 72 -3.23 -12.70 2.16
CA THR A 72 -1.93 -12.04 2.16
C THR A 72 -1.31 -12.07 3.56
N LEU A 73 -0.04 -12.45 3.65
CA LEU A 73 0.75 -12.35 4.88
C LEU A 73 1.49 -10.99 4.92
N PRO A 74 1.41 -10.22 6.03
CA PRO A 74 2.12 -8.97 6.15
C PRO A 74 3.65 -9.15 6.02
N THR A 75 4.29 -8.31 5.19
CA THR A 75 5.70 -8.47 4.81
C THR A 75 6.66 -8.43 6.00
N LEU A 76 6.43 -7.57 7.00
CA LEU A 76 7.32 -7.45 8.17
C LEU A 76 7.41 -8.75 8.99
N HIS A 77 6.45 -9.66 8.86
CA HIS A 77 6.44 -10.95 9.55
C HIS A 77 6.98 -12.12 8.71
N ARG A 78 7.46 -11.88 7.47
CA ARG A 78 7.96 -12.94 6.59
C ARG A 78 9.33 -13.49 7.00
N ASP A 79 10.22 -12.62 7.46
CA ASP A 79 11.56 -13.01 7.96
C ASP A 79 11.51 -13.89 9.23
N GLU A 80 10.34 -13.95 9.87
CA GLU A 80 10.13 -14.66 11.13
C GLU A 80 9.54 -16.07 10.94
N ILE A 81 9.25 -16.47 9.69
CA ILE A 81 8.83 -17.82 9.34
C ILE A 81 10.09 -18.72 9.32
N GLU A 82 10.19 -19.65 10.27
CA GLU A 82 11.29 -20.61 10.34
C GLU A 82 11.38 -21.44 9.05
N GLY A 83 12.58 -21.49 8.44
CA GLY A 83 12.88 -22.35 7.28
C GLY A 83 12.93 -21.64 5.93
N VAL A 84 12.69 -20.33 5.88
CA VAL A 84 12.75 -19.54 4.65
C VAL A 84 14.16 -18.98 4.43
N ASP A 85 14.84 -19.43 3.37
CA ASP A 85 16.14 -18.90 2.96
C ASP A 85 15.98 -17.44 2.50
N PRO A 86 16.61 -16.45 3.17
CA PRO A 86 16.52 -15.04 2.81
C PRO A 86 17.18 -14.72 1.45
N THR A 87 17.86 -15.69 0.83
CA THR A 87 18.47 -15.57 -0.50
C THR A 87 17.66 -16.21 -1.63
N ALA A 88 16.55 -16.90 -1.32
CA ALA A 88 15.65 -17.42 -2.34
C ALA A 88 14.87 -16.25 -2.97
N VAL A 89 15.15 -15.98 -4.24
CA VAL A 89 14.74 -14.75 -4.97
C VAL A 89 13.24 -14.71 -5.32
N ASP A 90 12.43 -15.69 -4.89
CA ASP A 90 11.03 -15.85 -5.30
C ASP A 90 9.98 -15.48 -4.22
N HIS A 91 10.41 -14.80 -3.14
CA HIS A 91 9.56 -14.40 -2.00
C HIS A 91 8.50 -13.34 -2.27
N PHE A 92 8.33 -12.92 -3.53
CA PHE A 92 7.28 -12.00 -3.98
C PHE A 92 6.03 -12.72 -4.49
N THR A 93 6.01 -14.05 -4.54
CA THR A 93 4.87 -14.83 -5.08
C THR A 93 3.62 -14.82 -4.19
N ASP A 94 3.75 -14.44 -2.90
CA ASP A 94 2.62 -14.32 -1.95
C ASP A 94 2.17 -12.87 -1.68
N ASP A 95 2.71 -11.88 -2.41
CA ASP A 95 2.13 -10.53 -2.44
C ASP A 95 0.87 -10.53 -3.32
N LYS A 96 -0.18 -11.19 -2.81
CA LYS A 96 -1.53 -11.27 -3.39
C LYS A 96 -2.32 -9.96 -3.25
N GLY A 97 -1.62 -8.85 -3.04
CA GLY A 97 -2.18 -7.52 -3.02
C GLY A 97 -2.32 -6.98 -4.44
N SER A 98 -3.48 -6.41 -4.76
CA SER A 98 -3.68 -5.66 -5.99
C SER A 98 -4.40 -4.34 -5.71
N GLY A 99 -4.20 -3.33 -6.53
CA GLY A 99 -4.84 -2.04 -6.31
C GLY A 99 -4.72 -1.08 -7.47
N SER A 100 -5.25 0.11 -7.23
CA SER A 100 -5.19 1.27 -8.12
C SER A 100 -4.85 2.53 -7.34
N GLU A 101 -4.18 3.46 -8.01
CA GLU A 101 -3.97 4.83 -7.56
C GLU A 101 -4.32 5.79 -8.70
N THR A 102 -4.97 6.90 -8.35
CA THR A 102 -5.08 8.09 -9.21
C THR A 102 -4.66 9.32 -8.43
N TYR A 103 -4.01 10.24 -9.11
CA TYR A 103 -3.64 11.53 -8.57
C TYR A 103 -3.88 12.61 -9.62
N HIS A 104 -4.55 13.68 -9.19
CA HIS A 104 -4.77 14.87 -9.99
C HIS A 104 -4.39 16.10 -9.16
N ALA A 105 -3.67 17.05 -9.75
CA ALA A 105 -3.40 18.32 -9.12
C ALA A 105 -3.45 19.47 -10.13
N GLU A 106 -3.99 20.60 -9.70
CA GLU A 106 -4.04 21.82 -10.48
C GLU A 106 -3.47 22.99 -9.68
N THR A 107 -2.65 23.81 -10.34
CA THR A 107 -2.26 25.11 -9.81
C THR A 107 -3.14 26.20 -10.43
N ILE A 108 -3.87 26.95 -9.60
CA ILE A 108 -4.76 28.03 -10.00
C ILE A 108 -4.38 29.32 -9.28
N ILE A 109 -4.06 30.40 -10.00
CA ILE A 109 -3.75 31.71 -9.41
C ILE A 109 -4.63 32.77 -10.07
N GLY A 110 -5.42 33.49 -9.28
CA GLY A 110 -6.34 34.51 -9.81
C GLY A 110 -7.33 33.95 -10.84
N GLY A 111 -7.81 32.71 -10.63
CA GLY A 111 -8.76 32.02 -11.52
C GLY A 111 -8.16 31.45 -12.80
N LYS A 112 -6.85 31.56 -13.02
CA LYS A 112 -6.16 30.99 -14.19
C LYS A 112 -5.39 29.73 -13.80
N ARG A 113 -5.45 28.68 -14.62
CA ARG A 113 -4.65 27.46 -14.47
C ARG A 113 -3.22 27.70 -14.94
N PHE A 114 -2.24 27.23 -14.17
CA PHE A 114 -0.81 27.38 -14.44
C PHE A 114 -0.08 26.06 -14.57
N GLY A 115 -0.59 25.01 -13.95
CA GLY A 115 -0.01 23.68 -14.05
C GLY A 115 -1.04 22.62 -13.73
N VAL A 116 -0.83 21.45 -14.31
CA VAL A 116 -1.63 20.25 -14.09
C VAL A 116 -0.69 19.09 -13.86
N THR A 117 -1.01 18.20 -12.94
CA THR A 117 -0.33 16.93 -12.77
C THR A 117 -1.38 15.84 -12.73
N ASP A 118 -1.17 14.82 -13.56
CA ASP A 118 -2.04 13.65 -13.66
C ASP A 118 -1.18 12.42 -13.55
N ALA A 119 -1.54 11.50 -12.66
CA ALA A 119 -0.88 10.22 -12.51
C ALA A 119 -1.88 9.11 -12.23
N SER A 120 -1.57 7.92 -12.71
CA SER A 120 -2.36 6.73 -12.43
C SER A 120 -1.45 5.51 -12.32
N GLY A 121 -1.84 4.58 -11.46
CA GLY A 121 -1.15 3.32 -11.24
C GLY A 121 -2.15 2.22 -11.03
N SER A 122 -1.80 1.01 -11.46
CA SER A 122 -2.54 -0.20 -11.11
C SER A 122 -1.57 -1.37 -11.08
N GLY A 123 -1.78 -2.32 -10.18
CA GLY A 123 -0.97 -3.52 -10.12
C GLY A 123 -0.77 -4.01 -8.70
N GLN A 124 0.42 -4.56 -8.46
CA GLN A 124 0.79 -5.17 -7.19
C GLN A 124 0.80 -4.15 -6.06
N THR A 125 0.32 -4.57 -4.90
CA THR A 125 0.31 -3.80 -3.64
C THR A 125 0.83 -4.67 -2.52
N GLN A 126 1.18 -4.06 -1.40
CA GLN A 126 1.77 -4.76 -0.28
C GLN A 126 1.02 -4.47 1.01
N LEU A 127 0.68 -5.52 1.76
CA LEU A 127 0.31 -5.39 3.16
C LEU A 127 1.61 -5.48 3.95
N ASN A 128 2.12 -4.34 4.43
CA ASN A 128 3.42 -4.31 5.07
C ASN A 128 3.33 -4.75 6.54
N ILE A 129 2.36 -4.20 7.29
CA ILE A 129 2.21 -4.44 8.73
C ILE A 129 0.72 -4.57 9.07
N VAL A 130 0.40 -5.56 9.89
CA VAL A 130 -0.83 -5.60 10.70
C VAL A 130 -0.40 -5.94 12.13
N ASP A 131 -0.43 -4.94 13.00
CA ASP A 131 -0.09 -5.10 14.42
C ASP A 131 -1.34 -4.87 15.27
N ILE A 132 -1.56 -5.75 16.23
CA ILE A 132 -2.75 -5.75 17.08
C ILE A 132 -2.29 -5.86 18.53
N ASN A 133 -2.57 -4.82 19.30
CA ASN A 133 -2.36 -4.77 20.73
C ASN A 133 -3.70 -4.91 21.48
N ASP A 134 -3.69 -4.78 22.80
CA ASP A 134 -4.89 -4.96 23.63
C ASP A 134 -5.96 -3.90 23.36
N GLU A 135 -5.55 -2.65 23.16
CA GLU A 135 -6.47 -1.49 23.01
C GLU A 135 -6.47 -0.90 21.59
N ASP A 136 -5.37 -1.08 20.86
CA ASP A 136 -5.10 -0.40 19.60
C ASP A 136 -4.68 -1.41 18.51
N TYR A 137 -4.83 -1.01 17.25
CA TYR A 137 -4.25 -1.72 16.12
C TYR A 137 -3.64 -0.75 15.12
N TYR A 138 -2.71 -1.28 14.32
CA TYR A 138 -1.97 -0.56 13.31
C TYR A 138 -1.96 -1.36 12.00
N ILE A 139 -2.31 -0.70 10.89
CA ILE A 139 -2.26 -1.28 9.55
C ILE A 139 -1.39 -0.37 8.68
N HIS A 140 -0.46 -0.97 7.95
CA HIS A 140 0.32 -0.28 6.93
C HIS A 140 0.21 -1.04 5.62
N ALA A 141 -0.45 -0.41 4.65
CA ALA A 141 -0.55 -0.90 3.28
C ALA A 141 0.20 0.04 2.34
N ILE A 142 0.73 -0.51 1.25
CA ILE A 142 1.46 0.24 0.22
C ILE A 142 0.70 0.06 -1.09
N GLY A 143 0.25 1.19 -1.65
CA GLY A 143 -0.42 1.28 -2.95
C GLY A 143 0.46 0.86 -4.13
N PRO A 144 -0.12 0.73 -5.33
CA PRO A 144 0.63 0.36 -6.51
C PRO A 144 1.57 1.50 -6.94
N ILE A 145 2.54 1.20 -7.79
CA ILE A 145 3.38 2.22 -8.43
C ILE A 145 2.48 3.13 -9.28
N CYS A 146 2.56 4.43 -9.03
CA CYS A 146 1.88 5.47 -9.77
C CYS A 146 2.88 6.25 -10.63
N THR A 147 2.53 6.46 -11.91
CA THR A 147 3.31 7.23 -12.88
C THR A 147 2.40 8.15 -13.66
N GLY A 148 2.94 9.27 -14.13
CA GLY A 148 2.15 10.28 -14.80
C GLY A 148 2.99 11.39 -15.41
N THR A 149 2.36 12.53 -15.59
CA THR A 149 2.99 13.72 -16.15
C THR A 149 2.60 14.98 -15.40
N ALA A 150 3.52 15.93 -15.34
CA ALA A 150 3.27 17.29 -14.88
C ALA A 150 3.48 18.27 -16.04
N THR A 151 2.49 19.10 -16.32
CA THR A 151 2.52 20.10 -17.40
C THR A 151 2.49 21.50 -16.83
N ASP A 152 3.51 22.31 -17.18
CA ASP A 152 3.48 23.76 -17.03
C ASP A 152 2.71 24.37 -18.20
N LEU A 153 1.50 24.89 -17.91
CA LEU A 153 0.60 25.45 -18.91
C LEU A 153 1.06 26.81 -19.46
N ILE A 154 2.03 27.47 -18.81
CA ILE A 154 2.59 28.73 -19.30
C ILE A 154 3.58 28.47 -20.43
N ASN A 155 4.48 27.51 -20.20
CA ASN A 155 5.58 27.23 -21.11
C ASN A 155 5.27 26.07 -22.07
N GLY A 156 4.18 25.34 -21.83
CA GLY A 156 3.82 24.14 -22.60
C GLY A 156 4.79 22.98 -22.39
N ILE A 157 5.53 22.98 -21.27
CA ILE A 157 6.53 21.95 -20.96
C ILE A 157 5.85 20.86 -20.14
N THR A 158 6.03 19.61 -20.56
CA THR A 158 5.59 18.43 -19.83
C THR A 158 6.80 17.63 -19.36
N THR A 159 6.78 17.20 -18.10
CA THR A 159 7.79 16.34 -17.50
C THR A 159 7.16 15.11 -16.90
N ASP A 160 7.93 14.02 -16.81
CA ASP A 160 7.50 12.81 -16.14
C ASP A 160 7.26 13.06 -14.65
N TYR A 161 6.28 12.35 -14.08
CA TYR A 161 5.95 12.36 -12.66
C TYR A 161 5.92 10.92 -12.13
N GLY A 162 6.58 10.69 -10.99
CA GLY A 162 6.86 9.36 -10.47
C GLY A 162 8.06 8.67 -11.11
N PRO A 163 8.26 7.35 -10.90
CA PRO A 163 7.38 6.45 -10.14
C PRO A 163 7.43 6.70 -8.63
N TYR A 164 6.29 6.53 -7.95
CA TYR A 164 6.19 6.48 -6.49
C TYR A 164 5.04 5.56 -6.07
N ASN A 165 5.02 5.14 -4.81
CA ASN A 165 3.90 4.44 -4.21
C ASN A 165 3.32 5.31 -3.10
N THR A 166 2.05 5.11 -2.78
CA THR A 166 1.40 5.77 -1.65
C THR A 166 1.23 4.81 -0.48
N ASP A 167 1.76 5.18 0.68
CA ASP A 167 1.49 4.50 1.94
C ASP A 167 0.10 4.85 2.47
N ILE A 168 -0.65 3.83 2.90
CA ILE A 168 -1.90 3.98 3.63
C ILE A 168 -1.69 3.44 5.05
N VAL A 169 -1.76 4.35 6.03
CA VAL A 169 -1.51 4.03 7.44
C VAL A 169 -2.79 4.22 8.24
N VAL A 170 -3.20 3.17 8.95
CA VAL A 170 -4.30 3.20 9.92
C VAL A 170 -3.71 3.00 11.31
N SER A 171 -4.09 3.89 12.23
CA SER A 171 -3.91 3.70 13.66
C SER A 171 -5.22 4.07 14.35
N ASP A 172 -5.83 3.08 14.99
CA ASP A 172 -7.13 3.22 15.62
C ASP A 172 -7.30 2.29 16.83
N ARG A 173 -8.36 2.55 17.60
CA ARG A 173 -8.72 1.82 18.81
C ARG A 173 -9.88 0.87 18.57
N TRP A 174 -9.95 -0.19 19.37
CA TRP A 174 -11.13 -1.05 19.39
C TRP A 174 -12.36 -0.30 19.92
N VAL A 175 -13.48 -0.44 19.21
CA VAL A 175 -14.80 0.01 19.69
C VAL A 175 -15.62 -1.22 20.08
N GLY A 176 -15.68 -1.54 21.37
CA GLY A 176 -16.46 -2.65 21.91
C GLY A 176 -15.66 -3.93 22.19
N ALA A 177 -16.33 -5.09 22.20
CA ALA A 177 -15.68 -6.37 22.45
C ALA A 177 -14.78 -6.75 21.26
N LYS A 178 -13.49 -7.01 21.51
CA LYS A 178 -12.45 -7.33 20.51
C LYS A 178 -12.83 -8.58 19.70
N PRO A 179 -13.25 -8.45 18.43
CA PRO A 179 -13.19 -9.58 17.50
C PRO A 179 -11.76 -9.59 16.93
N PRO A 180 -10.86 -10.48 17.39
CA PRO A 180 -9.44 -10.44 16.99
C PRO A 180 -9.22 -10.65 15.48
N ASP A 181 -10.27 -11.06 14.76
CA ASP A 181 -10.19 -11.50 13.38
C ASP A 181 -10.79 -10.51 12.38
N ILE A 182 -11.34 -9.37 12.81
CA ILE A 182 -11.88 -8.34 11.90
C ILE A 182 -11.41 -6.96 12.33
N LEU A 183 -10.70 -6.27 11.43
CA LEU A 183 -10.32 -4.87 11.57
C LEU A 183 -11.12 -4.06 10.57
N SER A 184 -11.99 -3.16 11.03
CA SER A 184 -12.83 -2.38 10.13
C SER A 184 -13.12 -1.01 10.66
N GLY A 185 -13.19 -0.02 9.77
CA GLY A 185 -13.52 1.33 10.15
C GLY A 185 -13.31 2.33 9.02
N ALA A 186 -13.59 3.57 9.36
CA ALA A 186 -13.35 4.72 8.51
C ALA A 186 -12.92 5.89 9.39
N LYS A 187 -11.90 6.62 8.96
CA LYS A 187 -11.35 7.77 9.68
C LYS A 187 -11.13 8.92 8.71
N THR A 188 -11.73 10.06 9.02
CA THR A 188 -11.49 11.30 8.29
C THR A 188 -10.75 12.27 9.18
N THR A 189 -9.62 12.79 8.69
CA THR A 189 -8.84 13.84 9.34
C THR A 189 -8.74 15.05 8.43
N THR A 190 -8.96 16.22 9.00
CA THR A 190 -8.78 17.50 8.29
C THR A 190 -7.68 18.29 8.98
N SER A 191 -6.69 18.72 8.22
CA SER A 191 -5.57 19.54 8.69
C SER A 191 -5.49 20.83 7.88
N ASP A 192 -5.36 21.96 8.57
CA ASP A 192 -4.97 23.23 7.97
C ASP A 192 -3.43 23.30 7.93
N ILE A 193 -2.86 23.58 6.76
CA ILE A 193 -1.42 23.70 6.55
C ILE A 193 -0.98 25.14 6.25
N GLY A 194 -1.84 26.12 6.56
CA GLY A 194 -1.61 27.57 6.38
C GLY A 194 -1.80 28.06 4.94
N VAL A 195 -1.52 27.22 3.94
CA VAL A 195 -1.72 27.51 2.50
C VAL A 195 -3.00 26.90 1.93
N GLY A 196 -3.67 26.07 2.72
CA GLY A 196 -4.88 25.36 2.36
C GLY A 196 -5.24 24.31 3.40
N THR A 197 -6.24 23.50 3.07
CA THR A 197 -6.74 22.43 3.91
C THR A 197 -6.55 21.09 3.20
N VAL A 198 -6.01 20.11 3.92
CA VAL A 198 -5.94 18.71 3.49
C VAL A 198 -7.00 17.93 4.26
N THR A 199 -7.85 17.20 3.54
CA THR A 199 -8.80 16.25 4.11
C THR A 199 -8.42 14.86 3.64
N THR A 200 -8.13 13.97 4.57
CA THR A 200 -7.75 12.58 4.31
C THR A 200 -8.81 11.68 4.90
N THR A 201 -9.39 10.81 4.10
CA THR A 201 -10.31 9.75 4.53
C THR A 201 -9.69 8.41 4.23
N VAL A 202 -9.49 7.60 5.27
CA VAL A 202 -9.04 6.22 5.14
C VAL A 202 -10.20 5.31 5.50
N THR A 203 -10.47 4.30 4.67
CA THR A 203 -11.42 3.23 5.02
C THR A 203 -10.71 1.89 4.96
N TRP A 204 -11.05 0.98 5.86
CA TRP A 204 -10.44 -0.34 5.89
C TRP A 204 -11.45 -1.39 6.32
N HIS A 205 -11.27 -2.59 5.77
CA HIS A 205 -11.96 -3.79 6.18
C HIS A 205 -11.03 -4.97 5.91
N LEU A 206 -10.37 -5.48 6.94
CA LEU A 206 -9.50 -6.65 6.88
C LEU A 206 -10.05 -7.75 7.77
N THR A 207 -10.12 -8.96 7.24
CA THR A 207 -10.52 -10.17 7.95
C THR A 207 -9.32 -11.12 8.01
N ARG A 208 -9.01 -11.58 9.21
CA ARG A 208 -8.01 -12.61 9.46
C ARG A 208 -8.59 -13.95 9.05
N LEU A 209 -7.84 -14.71 8.27
CA LEU A 209 -8.26 -16.04 7.85
C LEU A 209 -7.97 -17.03 8.97
N THR A 210 -9.04 -17.57 9.57
CA THR A 210 -8.99 -18.61 10.59
C THR A 210 -9.22 -19.97 9.92
N GLY A 211 -8.13 -20.64 9.56
CA GLY A 211 -8.15 -21.86 8.75
C GLY A 211 -7.14 -21.69 7.64
N GLY A 212 -6.02 -22.42 7.73
CA GLY A 212 -5.01 -22.40 6.69
C GLY A 212 -5.65 -22.84 5.38
N ASP A 213 -5.83 -21.89 4.46
CA ASP A 213 -5.84 -22.24 3.05
C ASP A 213 -4.43 -22.78 2.80
N VAL A 214 -4.32 -24.10 2.86
CA VAL A 214 -3.14 -24.82 2.42
C VAL A 214 -3.13 -24.62 0.91
N GLU A 215 -2.54 -23.51 0.45
CA GLU A 215 -2.04 -23.47 -0.92
C GLU A 215 -1.07 -24.63 -1.04
N LEU A 216 -1.51 -25.68 -1.72
CA LEU A 216 -0.73 -26.88 -1.93
C LEU A 216 0.31 -26.54 -3.00
N ILE A 217 1.35 -25.79 -2.62
CA ILE A 217 2.52 -25.50 -3.46
C ILE A 217 3.43 -26.72 -3.42
N VAL A 218 2.95 -27.86 -3.92
CA VAL A 218 3.82 -28.93 -4.37
C VAL A 218 3.15 -29.61 -5.55
N THR A 219 3.46 -29.13 -6.76
CA THR A 219 3.46 -30.01 -7.93
C THR A 219 4.91 -30.42 -8.10
N PRO A 220 5.37 -31.58 -7.55
CA PRO A 220 6.69 -32.09 -7.88
C PRO A 220 6.81 -32.18 -9.41
N ALA A 221 8.01 -31.98 -9.95
CA ALA A 221 8.27 -32.20 -11.38
C ALA A 221 7.84 -33.61 -11.86
N ASP A 222 7.66 -34.52 -10.91
CA ASP A 222 7.35 -35.93 -11.07
C ASP A 222 5.89 -36.28 -10.71
N TYR A 223 5.00 -35.28 -10.55
CA TYR A 223 3.61 -35.52 -10.14
C TYR A 223 2.88 -36.50 -11.08
N ASP A 224 3.10 -36.34 -12.39
CA ASP A 224 2.51 -37.22 -13.41
C ASP A 224 3.14 -38.62 -13.46
N SER A 225 4.31 -38.84 -12.83
CA SER A 225 4.99 -40.15 -12.76
C SER A 225 4.82 -40.86 -11.42
N TRP A 226 4.25 -40.21 -10.41
CA TRP A 226 3.90 -40.82 -9.12
C TRP A 226 2.61 -41.64 -9.17
N LEU A 227 1.68 -41.29 -10.05
CA LEU A 227 0.47 -42.10 -10.22
C LEU A 227 0.83 -43.41 -10.92
N PRO A 228 0.57 -44.58 -10.32
CA PRO A 228 0.76 -45.84 -11.03
C PRO A 228 -0.10 -45.84 -12.29
N GLU A 229 0.47 -46.31 -13.41
CA GLU A 229 -0.26 -46.40 -14.68
C GLU A 229 -1.63 -47.05 -14.45
N PRO A 230 -2.73 -46.46 -14.97
CA PRO A 230 -4.06 -47.01 -14.80
C PRO A 230 -4.10 -48.50 -15.21
N GLY A 231 -4.31 -49.39 -14.22
CA GLY A 231 -4.38 -50.84 -14.42
C GLY A 231 -3.20 -51.66 -13.86
N LYS A 232 -2.29 -51.09 -13.07
CA LYS A 232 -1.29 -51.85 -12.31
C LYS A 232 -1.55 -51.79 -10.80
N ASP A 233 -1.83 -52.94 -10.18
CA ASP A 233 -2.10 -53.06 -8.75
C ASP A 233 -0.82 -52.85 -7.91
N GLU A 234 -0.93 -52.17 -6.76
CA GLU A 234 0.13 -51.87 -5.78
C GLU A 234 0.63 -53.11 -4.99
N LYS A 235 0.91 -54.22 -5.67
CA LYS A 235 1.52 -55.39 -5.04
C LYS A 235 2.73 -55.87 -5.82
N GLN A 236 3.90 -55.36 -5.45
CA GLN A 236 5.10 -56.17 -5.39
C GLN A 236 6.02 -55.69 -4.26
N GLN A 237 5.68 -56.18 -3.09
CA GLN A 237 6.56 -56.37 -1.95
C GLN A 237 7.78 -57.20 -2.43
N ALA A 238 9.00 -56.65 -2.34
CA ALA A 238 10.20 -57.46 -2.49
C ALA A 238 10.52 -58.12 -1.13
N PRO A 239 10.69 -59.45 -1.05
CA PRO A 239 11.15 -60.11 0.16
C PRO A 239 12.67 -60.02 0.30
N SER A 240 13.10 -59.83 1.55
CA SER A 240 14.42 -60.08 2.18
C SER A 240 15.68 -59.96 1.33
#